data_AF-A0A8T3NBN4-F1
#
_entry.id   AF-A0A8T3NBN4-F1
#
_cell.length_a   1.000
_cell.length_b   1.000
_cell.length_c   1.000
_cell.angle_alpha   90.00
_cell.angle_beta   90.00
_cell.angle_gamma   90.00
#
_symmetry.space_group_name_H-M   'P 1'
#
loop_
_entity.id
_entity.type
_entity.pdbx_description
1 polymer ?
#
loop_
_entity_poly.entity_id
_entity_poly.type
_entity_poly.pdbx_seq_one_letter_code
_entity_poly.pdbx_strand_id
1 'polypeptide(L)'
;AFSPSNLADPRVADLAGRVSVDVDPRYAGEGPRIRGARVRVTLRGGRVLDDRTDEAKWGRSAPATDEELRERSRLLIGARPSPGPDPLEASESTRLRGWVTGVPHAPDTAGD
;
A
#
# COMPACT_ATOMS: atom_id res chain seq x y z
N ALA A 1 -12.77 -9.12 -2.12
CA ALA A 1 -12.31 -9.25 -3.52
C ALA A 1 -11.53 -10.55 -3.76
N PHE A 2 -10.60 -10.94 -2.88
CA PHE A 2 -9.73 -12.11 -3.06
C PHE A 2 -10.22 -13.40 -2.36
N SER A 3 -11.53 -13.63 -2.27
CA SER A 3 -12.03 -14.90 -1.71
C SER A 3 -11.76 -16.05 -2.68
N PRO A 4 -11.65 -17.30 -2.19
CA PRO A 4 -11.50 -18.47 -3.06
C PRO A 4 -12.60 -18.55 -4.13
N SER A 5 -13.84 -18.20 -3.77
CA SER A 5 -14.97 -18.14 -4.71
C SER A 5 -14.77 -17.15 -5.86
N ASN A 6 -14.19 -15.97 -5.57
CA ASN A 6 -13.95 -14.96 -6.59
C ASN A 6 -12.75 -15.34 -7.49
N LEU A 7 -11.73 -15.99 -6.92
CA LEU A 7 -10.58 -16.48 -7.68
C LEU A 7 -10.95 -17.66 -8.60
N ALA A 8 -11.95 -18.44 -8.20
CA ALA A 8 -12.50 -19.54 -9.01
C ALA A 8 -13.52 -19.07 -10.05
N ASP A 9 -13.85 -17.77 -10.14
CA ASP A 9 -14.82 -17.28 -11.13
C ASP A 9 -14.26 -17.41 -12.55
N PRO A 10 -14.91 -18.18 -13.45
CA PRO A 10 -14.42 -18.39 -14.81
C PRO A 10 -14.33 -17.10 -15.63
N ARG A 11 -15.10 -16.06 -15.28
CA ARG A 11 -15.03 -14.75 -15.95
C ARG A 11 -13.72 -14.03 -15.66
N VAL A 12 -13.15 -14.22 -14.46
CA VAL A 12 -11.84 -13.66 -14.10
C VAL A 12 -10.75 -14.38 -14.89
N ALA A 13 -10.82 -15.71 -15.00
CA ALA A 13 -9.88 -16.50 -15.79
C ALA A 13 -9.94 -16.16 -17.29
N ASP A 14 -11.15 -16.04 -17.86
CA ASP A 14 -11.36 -15.62 -19.26
C ASP A 14 -10.78 -14.22 -19.54
N LEU A 15 -11.00 -13.27 -18.63
CA LEU A 15 -10.43 -11.94 -18.75
C LEU A 15 -8.91 -11.98 -18.66
N ALA A 16 -8.35 -12.70 -17.70
CA ALA A 16 -6.90 -12.83 -17.52
C ALA A 16 -6.21 -13.38 -18.77
N GLY A 17 -6.83 -14.36 -19.46
CA GLY A 17 -6.31 -14.89 -20.72
C GLY A 17 -6.25 -13.91 -21.90
N ARG A 18 -6.89 -12.74 -21.77
CA ARG A 18 -6.88 -11.65 -22.78
C ARG A 18 -5.95 -10.50 -22.40
N VAL A 19 -5.37 -10.52 -21.19
CA VAL A 19 -4.50 -9.45 -20.71
C VAL A 19 -3.09 -9.68 -21.24
N SER A 20 -2.50 -8.62 -21.82
CA SER A 20 -1.08 -8.55 -22.11
C SER A 20 -0.46 -7.44 -21.26
N VAL A 21 0.78 -7.66 -20.82
CA VAL A 21 1.54 -6.71 -20.00
C VAL A 21 2.86 -6.47 -20.69
N ASP A 22 3.20 -5.20 -20.85
CA ASP A 22 4.48 -4.76 -21.39
C ASP A 22 5.10 -3.72 -20.45
N VAL A 23 6.43 -3.70 -20.38
CA VAL A 23 7.17 -2.77 -19.54
C VAL A 23 7.63 -1.61 -20.40
N ASP A 24 6.91 -0.49 -20.31
CA ASP A 24 7.32 0.73 -20.99
C ASP A 24 8.62 1.26 -20.37
N PRO A 25 9.68 1.52 -21.17
CA PRO A 25 10.95 2.04 -20.69
C PRO A 25 10.82 3.33 -19.87
N ARG A 26 9.77 4.13 -20.09
CA ARG A 26 9.47 5.34 -19.32
C ARG A 26 9.17 5.05 -17.85
N TYR A 27 8.66 3.87 -17.52
CA TYR A 27 8.39 3.44 -16.13
C TYR A 27 9.56 2.64 -15.52
N ALA A 28 10.51 2.15 -16.34
CA ALA A 28 11.57 1.23 -15.94
C ALA A 28 13.00 1.78 -16.06
N GLY A 29 13.18 3.05 -16.45
CA GLY A 29 14.51 3.68 -16.56
C GLY A 29 15.20 3.95 -15.21
N GLU A 30 16.41 4.51 -15.26
CA GLU A 30 17.26 4.79 -14.08
C GLU A 30 16.79 5.97 -13.21
N GLY A 31 15.69 6.63 -13.60
CA GLY A 31 15.10 7.73 -12.84
C GLY A 31 14.33 7.29 -11.59
N PRO A 32 13.69 8.24 -10.87
CA PRO A 32 12.81 7.92 -9.76
C PRO A 32 11.77 6.87 -10.19
N ARG A 33 11.63 5.78 -9.42
CA ARG A 33 10.68 4.70 -9.74
C ARG A 33 9.26 5.26 -9.82
N ILE A 34 8.75 5.41 -11.05
CA ILE A 34 7.37 5.78 -11.30
C ILE A 34 6.51 4.54 -11.09
N ARG A 35 5.57 4.60 -10.14
CA ARG A 35 4.59 3.52 -9.85
C ARG A 35 3.31 3.76 -10.66
N GLY A 36 3.49 4.07 -11.94
CA GLY A 36 2.41 4.35 -12.88
C GLY A 36 2.04 3.13 -13.71
N ALA A 37 0.89 3.20 -14.35
CA ALA A 37 0.44 2.21 -15.32
C ALA A 37 -0.47 2.88 -16.37
N ARG A 38 -0.39 2.40 -17.60
CA ARG A 38 -1.36 2.71 -18.67
C ARG A 38 -2.15 1.45 -18.97
N VAL A 39 -3.46 1.57 -19.03
CA VAL A 39 -4.38 0.46 -19.31
C VAL A 39 -5.14 0.77 -20.59
N ARG A 40 -5.11 -0.18 -21.52
CA ARG A 40 -5.90 -0.12 -22.76
C ARG A 40 -6.84 -1.32 -22.83
N VAL A 41 -8.11 -1.06 -23.13
CA VAL A 41 -9.14 -2.08 -23.25
C VAL A 41 -9.80 -1.97 -24.62
N THR A 42 -9.61 -2.98 -25.46
CA THR A 42 -10.33 -3.10 -26.74
C THR A 42 -11.65 -3.81 -26.53
N LEU A 43 -12.75 -3.12 -26.79
CA LEU A 43 -14.10 -3.67 -26.71
C LEU A 43 -14.41 -4.52 -27.95
N ARG A 44 -15.41 -5.41 -27.86
CA ARG A 44 -15.80 -6.30 -28.97
C ARG A 44 -16.16 -5.56 -30.27
N GLY A 45 -16.59 -4.30 -30.19
CA GLY A 45 -16.87 -3.44 -31.35
C GLY A 45 -15.65 -2.70 -31.90
N GLY A 46 -14.43 -3.06 -31.50
CA GLY A 46 -13.18 -2.43 -31.94
C GLY A 46 -12.83 -1.10 -31.25
N ARG A 47 -13.78 -0.49 -30.52
CA ARG A 47 -13.52 0.71 -29.72
C ARG A 47 -12.47 0.42 -28.64
N VAL A 48 -11.52 1.34 -28.48
CA VAL A 48 -10.49 1.28 -27.46
C VAL A 48 -10.78 2.30 -26.36
N LEU A 49 -10.73 1.86 -25.11
CA LEU A 49 -10.63 2.72 -23.92
C LEU A 49 -9.17 2.76 -23.49
N ASP A 50 -8.65 3.93 -23.20
CA ASP A 50 -7.23 4.15 -22.88
C ASP A 50 -7.13 5.15 -21.75
N ASP A 51 -6.48 4.75 -20.66
CA ASP A 51 -6.29 5.59 -19.50
C ASP A 51 -4.92 5.32 -18.85
N ARG A 52 -4.41 6.29 -18.10
CA ARG A 52 -3.12 6.19 -17.42
C ARG A 52 -3.15 6.85 -16.05
N THR A 53 -2.37 6.28 -15.14
CA THR A 53 -2.01 6.91 -13.87
C THR A 53 -0.49 6.92 -13.73
N ASP A 54 0.05 8.02 -13.20
CA ASP A 54 1.48 8.15 -12.93
C ASP A 54 1.82 7.82 -11.46
N GLU A 55 0.83 7.88 -10.57
CA GLU A 55 0.95 7.49 -9.17
C GLU A 55 -0.17 6.56 -8.72
N ALA A 56 0.09 5.75 -7.70
CA ALA A 56 -0.96 4.99 -7.03
C ALA A 56 -1.86 5.93 -6.21
N LYS A 57 -3.06 5.46 -5.87
CA LYS A 57 -3.93 6.14 -4.90
C LYS A 57 -3.14 6.39 -3.60
N TRP A 58 -3.27 7.60 -3.06
CA TRP A 58 -2.52 8.07 -1.88
C TRP A 58 -1.01 8.15 -2.11
N GLY A 59 -0.61 8.48 -3.35
CA GLY A 59 0.77 8.74 -3.75
C GLY A 59 1.34 10.05 -3.17
N ARG A 60 2.60 10.36 -3.53
CA ARG A 60 3.31 11.54 -3.00
C ARG A 60 2.59 12.84 -3.35
N SER A 61 2.04 12.93 -4.56
CA SER A 61 1.34 14.13 -5.06
C SER A 61 -0.02 14.36 -4.40
N ALA A 62 -0.65 13.30 -3.88
CA ALA A 62 -1.98 13.34 -3.30
C ALA A 62 -2.07 12.32 -2.15
N PRO A 63 -1.46 12.61 -0.98
CA PRO A 63 -1.51 11.71 0.17
C PRO A 63 -2.94 11.54 0.67
N ALA A 64 -3.20 10.42 1.34
CA ALA A 64 -4.47 10.17 2.00
C ALA A 64 -4.77 11.25 3.05
N THR A 65 -6.03 11.63 3.18
CA THR A 65 -6.46 12.42 4.34
C THR A 65 -6.54 11.54 5.59
N ASP A 66 -6.47 12.15 6.77
CA ASP A 66 -6.63 11.43 8.04
C ASP A 66 -7.97 10.68 8.10
N GLU A 67 -9.03 11.26 7.54
CA GLU A 67 -10.35 10.62 7.45
C GLU A 67 -10.32 9.36 6.57
N GLU A 68 -9.69 9.44 5.40
CA GLU A 68 -9.53 8.30 4.50
C GLU A 68 -8.68 7.18 5.13
N LEU A 69 -7.65 7.55 5.89
CA LEU A 69 -6.82 6.60 6.64
C LEU A 69 -7.60 5.92 7.77
N ARG A 70 -8.39 6.69 8.53
CA ARG A 70 -9.28 6.15 9.57
C ARG A 70 -10.27 5.16 8.96
N GLU A 71 -10.91 5.53 7.85
CA GLU A 71 -11.87 4.66 7.19
C GLU A 71 -11.22 3.37 6.66
N ARG A 72 -10.05 3.49 6.02
CA ARG A 72 -9.29 2.33 5.56
C ARG A 72 -8.89 1.42 6.72
N SER A 73 -8.48 1.99 7.85
CA SER A 73 -8.12 1.25 9.06
C SER A 73 -9.30 0.44 9.59
N ARG A 74 -10.48 1.06 9.70
CA ARG A 74 -11.73 0.39 10.11
C ARG A 74 -12.08 -0.79 9.20
N LEU A 75 -11.93 -0.63 7.88
CA LEU A 75 -12.17 -1.70 6.91
C LEU A 75 -11.20 -2.88 7.07
N LEU A 76 -9.93 -2.62 7.43
CA LEU A 76 -8.88 -3.64 7.53
C LEU A 76 -8.90 -4.40 8.86
N ILE A 77 -9.21 -3.72 9.97
CA ILE A 77 -9.35 -4.36 11.30
C ILE A 77 -10.60 -5.26 11.34
N GLY A 78 -11.51 -5.07 10.37
CA GLY A 78 -12.83 -5.67 10.37
C GLY A 78 -13.70 -5.00 11.42
N ALA A 79 -15.03 -5.16 11.33
CA ALA A 79 -15.99 -4.63 12.30
C ALA A 79 -15.91 -5.31 13.69
N ARG A 80 -14.71 -5.62 14.16
CA ARG A 80 -14.45 -5.95 15.55
C ARG A 80 -14.15 -4.65 16.27
N PRO A 81 -14.97 -4.25 17.26
CA PRO A 81 -14.59 -3.14 18.11
C PRO A 81 -13.25 -3.49 18.76
N SER A 82 -12.24 -2.66 18.50
CA SER A 82 -11.03 -2.67 19.31
C SER A 82 -11.45 -2.30 20.74
N PRO A 83 -11.13 -3.10 21.77
CA PRO A 83 -11.34 -2.70 23.14
C PRO A 83 -10.29 -1.62 23.48
N GLY A 84 -10.55 -0.38 23.09
CA GLY A 84 -9.67 0.75 23.32
C GLY A 84 -10.06 1.98 22.49
N PRO A 85 -9.54 3.16 22.83
CA PRO A 85 -9.70 4.35 21.99
C PRO A 85 -9.18 4.04 20.57
N ASP A 86 -9.80 4.65 19.55
CA ASP A 86 -9.30 4.56 18.18
C ASP A 86 -7.81 4.96 18.22
N PRO A 87 -6.88 4.12 17.72
CA PRO A 87 -5.45 4.41 17.77
C PRO A 87 -5.07 5.71 17.04
N LEU A 88 -5.98 6.26 16.21
CA LEU A 88 -5.84 7.56 15.55
C LEU A 88 -6.51 8.72 16.33
N GLU A 89 -7.37 8.43 17.31
CA GLU A 89 -7.94 9.38 18.28
C GLU A 89 -7.12 9.47 19.57
N ALA A 90 -6.17 8.55 19.77
CA ALA A 90 -5.11 8.65 20.79
C ALA A 90 -4.19 9.82 20.42
N SER A 91 -4.70 11.03 20.63
CA SER A 91 -4.28 12.31 20.06
C SER A 91 -3.00 12.87 20.66
N GLU A 92 -2.26 12.11 21.48
CA GLU A 92 -0.99 12.58 22.00
C GLU A 92 0.05 11.45 22.02
N SER A 93 0.96 11.50 21.04
CA SER A 93 2.35 11.06 21.20
C SER A 93 2.55 9.68 21.84
N THR A 94 2.17 8.61 21.17
CA THR A 94 2.99 7.39 21.33
C THR A 94 4.31 7.66 20.63
N ARG A 95 5.24 8.33 21.32
CA ARG A 95 6.66 8.26 20.97
C ARG A 95 6.97 6.78 20.87
N LEU A 96 7.26 6.30 19.66
CA LEU A 96 7.89 5.01 19.46
C LEU A 96 9.03 4.93 20.47
N ARG A 97 8.92 3.98 21.42
CA ARG A 97 9.82 3.88 22.57
C ARG A 97 11.26 4.04 22.09
N GLY A 98 11.98 4.96 22.72
CA GLY A 98 13.36 5.29 22.42
C GLY A 98 14.19 4.01 22.31
N TRP A 99 15.02 3.97 21.28
CA TRP A 99 16.12 3.02 21.19
C TRP A 99 16.99 3.21 22.43
N VAL A 100 16.95 2.27 23.36
CA VAL A 100 17.99 2.13 24.37
C VAL A 100 19.17 1.47 23.67
N THR A 101 20.10 2.26 23.17
CA THR A 101 21.50 1.84 23.00
C THR A 101 22.30 2.48 24.12
N GLY A 102 22.04 2.04 25.35
CA GLY A 102 22.96 2.20 26.47
C GLY A 102 23.59 0.84 26.72
N VAL A 103 24.72 0.57 26.07
CA VAL A 103 25.62 -0.51 26.49
C VAL A 103 26.05 -0.17 27.92
N PRO A 104 25.84 -1.05 28.93
CA PRO A 104 26.41 -0.79 30.25
C PRO A 104 27.93 -0.89 30.15
N HIS A 105 28.61 0.25 30.31
CA HIS A 105 30.05 0.29 30.54
C HIS A 105 30.30 -0.30 31.94
N ALA A 106 30.93 -1.47 32.00
CA ALA A 106 31.43 -2.02 33.26
C ALA A 106 32.51 -1.08 33.81
N PRO A 107 32.51 -0.75 35.11
CA PRO A 107 33.62 -0.01 35.70
C PRO A 107 34.85 -0.92 35.75
N ASP A 108 35.95 -0.43 35.18
CA ASP A 108 37.29 -0.99 35.34
C ASP A 108 37.59 -1.17 36.83
N THR A 109 37.85 -2.42 37.22
CA THR A 109 38.47 -2.73 38.50
C THR A 109 39.95 -2.41 38.36
N ALA A 110 40.32 -1.16 38.65
CA ALA A 110 41.71 -0.80 38.92
C ALA A 110 42.10 -1.39 40.29
N GLY A 111 43.05 -2.31 40.27
CA GLY A 111 43.69 -2.84 41.47
C GLY A 111 44.59 -1.80 42.13
N ASP A 112 44.68 -1.91 43.45
CA ASP A 112 45.91 -1.80 44.22
C ASP A 112 45.76 -2.72 45.45
#